data_AF-A0ABD2PB98-F1
#
_entry.id   AF-A0ABD2PB98-F1
#
_cell.length_a   1.000
_cell.length_b   1.000
_cell.length_c   1.000
_cell.angle_alpha   90.00
_cell.angle_beta   90.00
_cell.angle_gamma   90.00
#
_symmetry.space_group_name_H-M   'P 1'
#
loop_
_entity.id
_entity.type
_entity.pdbx_description
1 polymer ?
#
loop_
_entity_poly.entity_id
_entity_poly.type
_entity_poly.pdbx_seq_one_letter_code
_entity_poly.pdbx_strand_id
1 'polypeptide(L)'
;VPSQAFVEVLEYLNNHERCNIPELRNFHPKNLGATDINFAKLKRRILCTLVQHGLLTKDGQFRTDFIRKNLYLGEPQKVDYLLQKCAHTRKTPDDTAFYALMCFFKHKSLKDIKNMKRYI
;
A
#
# COMPACT_ATOMS: atom_id res chain seq x y z
N VAL A 1 -5.21 9.41 17.67
CA VAL A 1 -5.75 8.06 17.36
C VAL A 1 -5.45 7.76 15.89
N PRO A 2 -4.84 6.62 15.56
CA PRO A 2 -4.55 6.28 14.16
C PRO A 2 -5.86 6.14 13.37
N SER A 3 -5.91 6.69 12.17
CA SER A 3 -7.10 6.63 11.31
C SER A 3 -7.46 5.18 10.98
N GLN A 4 -8.74 4.89 10.75
CA GLN A 4 -9.22 3.55 10.34
C GLN A 4 -8.39 2.99 9.16
N ALA A 5 -8.17 3.78 8.11
CA ALA A 5 -7.34 3.40 6.96
C ALA A 5 -5.92 2.92 7.33
N PHE A 6 -5.35 3.47 8.40
CA PHE A 6 -4.02 3.08 8.86
C PHE A 6 -4.02 1.70 9.54
N VAL A 7 -5.08 1.37 10.29
CA VAL A 7 -5.27 0.03 10.87
C VAL A 7 -5.41 -1.01 9.75
N GLU A 8 -6.20 -0.70 8.73
CA GLU A 8 -6.44 -1.59 7.58
C GLU A 8 -5.16 -1.86 6.77
N VAL A 9 -4.29 -0.84 6.63
CA VAL A 9 -2.98 -1.00 6.01
C VAL A 9 -2.11 -1.99 6.80
N LEU A 10 -2.08 -1.89 8.13
CA LEU A 10 -1.26 -2.79 8.94
C LEU A 10 -1.76 -4.23 8.89
N GLU A 11 -3.08 -4.44 8.90
CA GLU A 11 -3.67 -5.78 8.69
C GLU A 11 -3.30 -6.35 7.32
N TYR A 12 -3.40 -5.53 6.26
CA TYR A 12 -2.99 -5.93 4.92
C TYR A 12 -1.51 -6.34 4.88
N LEU A 13 -0.62 -5.55 5.47
CA LEU A 13 0.82 -5.83 5.51
C LEU A 13 1.17 -7.09 6.32
N ASN A 14 0.43 -7.38 7.40
CA ASN A 14 0.66 -8.57 8.24
C ASN A 14 0.36 -9.89 7.53
N ASN A 15 -0.51 -9.86 6.52
CA ASN A 15 -0.78 -11.02 5.67
C ASN A 15 0.32 -11.28 4.60
N HIS A 16 1.41 -10.49 4.58
CA HIS A 16 2.45 -10.53 3.56
C HIS A 16 3.83 -10.78 4.17
N GLU A 17 4.10 -12.03 4.51
CA GLU A 17 5.31 -12.47 5.22
C GLU A 17 6.62 -12.21 4.45
N ARG A 18 6.60 -12.19 3.11
CA ARG A 18 7.80 -11.99 2.29
C ARG A 18 8.42 -10.59 2.40
N CYS A 19 7.66 -9.61 2.88
CA CYS A 19 8.15 -8.26 3.16
C CYS A 19 8.19 -7.97 4.67
N ASN A 20 8.16 -9.03 5.49
CA ASN A 20 8.14 -8.87 6.92
C ASN A 20 9.45 -8.25 7.39
N ILE A 21 9.33 -7.17 8.15
CA ILE A 21 10.43 -6.57 8.89
C ILE A 21 10.17 -7.00 10.33
N PRO A 22 10.99 -7.89 10.93
CA PRO A 22 10.75 -8.45 12.26
C PRO A 22 10.44 -7.39 13.33
N GLU A 23 11.06 -6.23 13.23
CA GLU A 23 10.89 -5.09 14.13
C GLU A 23 9.51 -4.42 14.00
N LEU A 24 8.79 -4.70 12.92
CA LEU A 24 7.41 -4.28 12.71
C LEU A 24 6.39 -5.36 13.10
N ARG A 25 6.81 -6.53 13.59
CA ARG A 25 5.91 -7.63 13.98
C ARG A 25 4.98 -7.25 15.15
N ASN A 26 5.49 -6.46 16.09
CA ASN A 26 4.74 -5.94 17.24
C ASN A 26 4.38 -4.45 17.06
N PHE A 27 4.43 -3.95 15.82
CA PHE A 27 4.16 -2.55 15.56
C PHE A 27 2.68 -2.25 15.82
N HIS A 28 2.42 -1.54 16.93
CA HIS A 28 1.08 -1.09 17.26
C HIS A 28 0.85 0.30 16.68
N PRO A 29 -0.29 0.55 16.00
CA PRO A 29 -0.61 1.85 15.41
C PRO A 29 -0.48 3.07 16.34
N LYS A 30 -0.66 2.85 17.64
CA LYS A 30 -0.57 3.89 18.69
C LYS A 30 0.87 4.37 18.96
N ASN A 31 1.88 3.65 18.46
CA ASN A 31 3.30 3.96 18.67
C ASN A 31 3.92 4.72 17.48
N LEU A 32 3.10 5.21 16.54
CA LEU A 32 3.58 5.95 15.37
C LEU A 32 3.94 7.41 15.75
N GLY A 33 5.15 7.63 16.24
CA GLY A 33 5.76 8.97 16.31
C GLY A 33 6.29 9.39 14.94
N ALA A 34 6.06 10.63 14.52
CA ALA A 34 6.45 11.15 13.20
C ALA A 34 7.97 11.18 12.93
N THR A 35 8.80 11.02 13.97
CA THR A 35 10.27 11.02 13.93
C THR A 35 10.88 9.63 14.10
N ASP A 36 10.05 8.59 14.11
CA ASP A 36 10.45 7.27 14.57
C ASP A 36 11.01 6.42 13.43
N ILE A 37 12.14 5.75 13.67
CA ILE A 37 12.76 4.78 12.75
C ILE A 37 11.75 3.73 12.25
N ASN A 38 10.72 3.48 13.06
CA ASN A 38 9.57 2.64 12.76
C ASN A 38 8.75 3.15 11.56
N PHE A 39 8.64 4.46 11.36
CA PHE A 39 7.93 5.03 10.21
C PHE A 39 8.71 4.84 8.90
N ALA A 40 10.03 5.02 8.92
CA ALA A 40 10.87 4.71 7.75
C ALA A 40 10.80 3.22 7.37
N LYS A 41 10.90 2.33 8.38
CA LYS A 41 10.71 0.89 8.18
C LYS A 41 9.32 0.55 7.63
N LEU A 42 8.27 1.22 8.11
CA LEU A 42 6.90 1.01 7.63
C LEU A 42 6.75 1.39 6.15
N LYS A 43 7.25 2.56 5.74
CA LYS A 43 7.24 2.96 4.32
C LYS A 43 7.99 1.95 3.45
N ARG A 44 9.14 1.46 3.93
CA ARG A 44 9.93 0.45 3.21
C ARG A 44 9.19 -0.88 3.06
N ARG A 45 8.51 -1.33 4.12
CA ARG A 45 7.65 -2.52 4.08
C ARG A 45 6.54 -2.36 3.06
N ILE A 46 5.88 -1.20 3.04
CA ILE A 46 4.83 -0.89 2.07
C ILE A 46 5.37 -0.93 0.63
N LEU A 47 6.50 -0.30 0.36
CA LEU A 47 7.14 -0.36 -0.96
C LEU A 47 7.42 -1.81 -1.37
N CYS A 48 8.04 -2.60 -0.50
CA CYS A 48 8.29 -4.02 -0.77
C CYS A 48 7.01 -4.76 -1.16
N THR A 49 5.93 -4.57 -0.38
CA THR A 49 4.66 -5.24 -0.64
C THR A 49 4.08 -4.82 -1.99
N LEU A 50 4.05 -3.52 -2.31
CA LEU A 50 3.49 -3.05 -3.59
C LEU A 50 4.34 -3.45 -4.81
N VAL A 51 5.65 -3.57 -4.64
CA VAL A 51 6.53 -4.14 -5.67
C VAL A 51 6.27 -5.62 -5.88
N GLN A 52 6.10 -6.41 -4.81
CA GLN A 52 5.78 -7.83 -4.90
C GLN A 52 4.43 -8.09 -5.58
N HIS A 53 3.45 -7.22 -5.37
CA HIS A 53 2.16 -7.28 -6.08
C HIS A 53 2.20 -6.74 -7.51
N GLY A 54 3.36 -6.26 -7.99
CA GLY A 54 3.48 -5.70 -9.33
C GLY A 54 2.75 -4.37 -9.51
N LEU A 55 2.41 -3.66 -8.43
CA LEU A 55 1.74 -2.35 -8.50
C LEU A 55 2.76 -1.22 -8.73
N LEU A 56 3.95 -1.36 -8.15
CA LEU A 56 5.06 -0.42 -8.26
C LEU A 56 6.34 -1.09 -8.77
N THR A 57 7.24 -0.32 -9.36
CA THR A 57 8.65 -0.69 -9.53
C THR A 57 9.44 -0.38 -8.25
N LYS A 58 10.67 -0.90 -8.15
CA LYS A 58 11.58 -0.57 -7.02
C LYS A 58 11.89 0.93 -6.93
N ASP A 59 11.78 1.63 -8.05
CA ASP A 59 12.02 3.08 -8.17
C ASP A 59 10.75 3.92 -7.93
N GLY A 60 9.63 3.28 -7.55
CA GLY A 60 8.39 3.98 -7.21
C GLY A 60 7.54 4.38 -8.42
N GLN A 61 7.76 3.77 -9.59
CA GLN A 61 6.89 4.01 -10.76
C GLN A 61 5.69 3.06 -10.75
N PHE A 62 4.50 3.59 -11.01
CA PHE A 62 3.28 2.77 -11.07
C PHE A 62 3.25 1.96 -12.35
N ARG A 63 2.91 0.67 -12.22
CA ARG A 63 2.65 -0.20 -13.38
C ARG A 63 1.17 -0.08 -13.75
N THR A 64 0.73 1.10 -14.17
CA THR A 64 -0.70 1.43 -14.35
C THR A 64 -1.46 0.43 -15.22
N ASP A 65 -0.85 -0.09 -16.27
CA ASP A 65 -1.49 -1.06 -17.16
C ASP A 65 -1.67 -2.42 -16.49
N PHE A 66 -0.67 -2.83 -15.68
CA PHE A 66 -0.81 -4.02 -14.83
C PHE A 66 -1.94 -3.83 -13.82
N ILE A 67 -2.02 -2.65 -13.19
CA ILE A 67 -3.07 -2.34 -12.22
C ILE A 67 -4.46 -2.39 -12.89
N ARG A 68 -4.64 -1.72 -14.03
CA ARG A 68 -5.91 -1.76 -14.79
C ARG A 68 -6.33 -3.17 -15.16
N LYS A 69 -5.38 -4.00 -15.59
CA LYS A 69 -5.64 -5.37 -16.05
C LYS A 69 -5.99 -6.32 -14.90
N ASN A 70 -5.41 -6.13 -13.72
CA ASN A 70 -5.47 -7.11 -12.63
C ASN A 70 -6.30 -6.67 -11.42
N LEU A 71 -6.55 -5.37 -11.25
CA LEU A 71 -7.38 -4.87 -10.17
C LEU A 71 -8.84 -4.79 -10.64
N TYR A 72 -9.67 -5.75 -10.22
CA TYR A 72 -11.11 -5.69 -10.48
C TYR A 72 -11.85 -5.10 -9.28
N LEU A 73 -12.55 -3.99 -9.52
CA LEU A 73 -13.28 -3.24 -8.49
C LEU A 73 -14.79 -3.21 -8.73
N GLY A 74 -15.31 -4.22 -9.43
CA GLY A 74 -16.70 -4.25 -9.91
C GLY A 74 -16.93 -3.45 -11.19
N GLU A 75 -16.24 -2.31 -11.35
CA GLU A 75 -16.32 -1.46 -12.55
C GLU A 75 -14.92 -0.97 -12.95
N PRO A 76 -14.53 -1.05 -14.25
CA PRO A 76 -13.24 -0.56 -14.74
C PRO A 76 -12.98 0.92 -14.42
N GLN A 77 -14.02 1.75 -14.50
CA GLN A 77 -13.95 3.21 -14.27
C GLN A 77 -13.48 3.56 -12.86
N LYS A 78 -13.75 2.68 -11.87
CA LYS A 78 -13.29 2.87 -10.48
C LYS A 78 -11.78 2.69 -10.36
N VAL A 79 -11.17 1.85 -11.18
CA VAL A 79 -9.72 1.64 -11.20
C VAL A 79 -9.03 2.88 -11.74
N ASP A 80 -9.51 3.42 -12.86
CA ASP A 80 -8.96 4.63 -13.46
C ASP A 80 -9.10 5.85 -12.55
N TYR A 81 -10.26 6.01 -11.90
CA TYR A 81 -10.46 7.06 -10.91
C TYR A 81 -9.42 7.00 -9.78
N LEU A 82 -9.13 5.81 -9.26
CA LEU A 82 -8.16 5.66 -8.17
C LEU A 82 -6.74 5.87 -8.63
N LEU A 83 -6.38 5.37 -9.82
CA LEU A 83 -5.06 5.64 -10.40
C LEU A 83 -4.86 7.14 -10.58
N GLN A 84 -5.84 7.85 -11.14
CA GLN A 84 -5.77 9.30 -11.33
C GLN A 84 -5.63 10.06 -10.00
N LYS A 85 -6.27 9.59 -8.93
CA LYS A 85 -6.30 10.27 -7.62
C LYS A 85 -5.16 9.90 -6.68
N CYS A 86 -4.61 8.70 -6.80
CA CYS A 86 -3.69 8.13 -5.80
C CYS A 86 -2.32 7.76 -6.38
N ALA A 87 -2.20 7.53 -7.69
CA ALA A 87 -0.96 7.10 -8.32
C ALA A 87 -0.02 8.28 -8.63
N HIS A 88 0.36 9.04 -7.60
CA HIS A 88 1.26 10.19 -7.72
C HIS A 88 2.67 9.84 -7.22
N THR A 89 3.66 9.94 -8.10
CA THR A 89 5.08 9.79 -7.73
C THR A 89 5.51 10.91 -6.79
N ARG A 90 6.31 10.55 -5.78
CA ARG A 90 6.85 11.44 -4.75
C ARG A 90 8.38 11.48 -4.82
N LYS A 91 9.00 12.26 -3.92
CA LYS A 91 10.45 12.44 -3.84
C LYS A 91 11.21 11.12 -3.68
N THR A 92 10.64 10.14 -2.97
CA THR A 92 11.25 8.82 -2.78
C THR A 92 10.28 7.69 -3.18
N PRO A 93 10.78 6.51 -3.56
CA PRO A 93 9.95 5.33 -3.80
C PRO A 93 9.13 4.94 -2.56
N ASP A 94 9.74 5.02 -1.39
CA ASP A 94 9.13 4.74 -0.09
C ASP A 94 7.96 5.68 0.22
N ASP A 95 8.12 6.98 -0.03
CA ASP A 95 7.02 7.94 0.09
C ASP A 95 5.93 7.69 -0.94
N THR A 96 6.32 7.40 -2.19
CA THR A 96 5.36 7.10 -3.26
C THR A 96 4.47 5.93 -2.87
N ALA A 97 5.07 4.84 -2.41
CA ALA A 97 4.36 3.65 -1.97
C ALA A 97 3.45 3.93 -0.76
N PHE A 98 3.97 4.61 0.27
CA PHE A 98 3.20 4.93 1.47
C PHE A 98 1.98 5.79 1.16
N TYR A 99 2.17 6.93 0.49
CA TYR A 99 1.08 7.86 0.22
C TYR A 99 0.04 7.27 -0.74
N ALA A 100 0.47 6.50 -1.73
CA ALA A 100 -0.45 5.82 -2.63
C ALA A 100 -1.30 4.79 -1.89
N LEU A 101 -0.69 3.94 -1.06
CA LEU A 101 -1.44 2.96 -0.27
C LEU A 101 -2.44 3.64 0.66
N MET A 102 -2.00 4.65 1.42
CA MET A 102 -2.89 5.42 2.29
C MET A 102 -4.03 6.09 1.52
N CYS A 103 -3.76 6.61 0.33
CA CYS A 103 -4.79 7.19 -0.54
C CYS A 103 -5.78 6.13 -1.02
N PHE A 104 -5.32 4.97 -1.48
CA PHE A 104 -6.19 3.89 -1.91
C PHE A 104 -7.13 3.44 -0.78
N PHE A 105 -6.60 3.24 0.44
CA PHE A 105 -7.41 2.90 1.62
C PHE A 105 -8.31 4.05 2.11
N LYS A 106 -8.01 5.30 1.78
CA LYS A 106 -8.91 6.43 2.05
C LYS A 106 -10.12 6.47 1.10
N HIS A 107 -9.92 6.04 -0.14
CA HIS A 107 -10.95 6.05 -1.19
C HIS A 107 -11.65 4.70 -1.37
N LYS A 108 -11.29 3.68 -0.58
CA LYS A 108 -11.83 2.32 -0.63
C LYS A 108 -12.12 1.75 0.76
N SER A 109 -13.08 0.82 0.84
CA SER A 109 -13.19 -0.10 1.98
C SER A 109 -12.41 -1.38 1.68
N LEU A 110 -11.79 -1.99 2.71
CA LEU A 110 -11.07 -3.28 2.71
C LEU A 110 -11.65 -4.41 1.81
N LYS A 111 -12.96 -4.40 1.53
CA LYS A 111 -13.66 -5.44 0.77
C LYS A 111 -13.20 -5.54 -0.70
N ASP A 112 -12.71 -4.46 -1.27
CA ASP A 112 -12.31 -4.39 -2.69
C ASP A 112 -10.89 -4.87 -2.96
N ILE A 113 -9.99 -4.73 -1.98
CA ILE A 113 -8.56 -5.12 -2.09
C ILE A 113 -8.38 -6.62 -1.84
N LYS A 114 -9.29 -7.26 -1.08
CA LYS A 114 -9.26 -8.71 -0.78
C LYS A 114 -9.34 -9.61 -2.04
N ASN A 115 -9.74 -9.06 -3.19
CA ASN A 115 -9.83 -9.78 -4.46
C ASN A 115 -8.62 -9.61 -5.39
N MET A 116 -7.55 -8.91 -4.98
CA MET A 116 -6.27 -9.02 -5.68
C MET A 116 -5.77 -10.46 -5.52
N LYS A 117 -5.98 -11.29 -6.54
CA LYS A 117 -5.45 -12.65 -6.60
C LYS A 117 -3.95 -12.56 -6.34
N ARG A 118 -3.48 -13.24 -5.28
CA ARG A 118 -2.06 -13.43 -5.01
C ARG A 118 -1.48 -14.17 -6.21
N TYR A 119 -0.74 -13.48 -7.07
CA TYR A 119 0.12 -14.15 -8.05
C TYR A 119 1.42 -14.46 -7.33
N ILE A 120 1.43 -15.62 -6.67
CA ILE A 120 2.67 -16.32 -6.26
C ILE A 120 2.97 -17.32 -7.37
#